data_AF-A0A1H9NV97-F1
#
_entry.id   AF-A0A1H9NV97-F1
#
_cell.length_a   1.000
_cell.length_b   1.000
_cell.length_c   1.000
_cell.angle_alpha   90.00
_cell.angle_beta   90.00
_cell.angle_gamma   90.00
#
_symmetry.space_group_name_H-M   'P 1'
#
loop_
_entity.id
_entity.type
_entity.pdbx_description
1 polymer ?
#
loop_
_entity_poly.entity_id
_entity_poly.type
_entity_poly.pdbx_seq_one_letter_code
_entity_poly.pdbx_strand_id
1 'polypeptide(L)'
;MGEVKSSPASMEVFNLIVPLERKLKAYLRLLPEPHRADTWLLEVRLFYEAEPAGRTSFTLNGYTQEEAEAVARNIRSNAYMMQEIDQYLWSEND
;
A
#
# COMPACT_ATOMS: atom_id res chain seq x y z
N MET A 1 26.40 15.01 -17.24
CA MET A 1 25.36 15.80 -16.56
C MET A 1 24.03 15.17 -16.90
N GLY A 2 23.29 14.66 -15.92
CA GLY A 2 22.02 13.96 -16.15
C GLY A 2 21.68 13.04 -15.00
N GLU A 3 21.20 13.65 -13.91
CA GLU A 3 20.41 13.05 -12.84
C GLU A 3 20.97 11.79 -12.17
N VAL A 4 21.80 12.02 -11.15
CA VAL A 4 21.78 11.16 -9.96
C VAL A 4 20.35 11.17 -9.43
N LYS A 5 19.54 10.17 -9.77
CA LYS A 5 18.40 9.82 -8.93
C LYS A 5 19.01 9.37 -7.62
N SER A 6 19.15 10.32 -6.71
CA SER A 6 19.40 10.09 -5.30
C SER A 6 18.43 8.99 -4.87
N SER A 7 18.92 7.75 -4.73
CA SER A 7 18.28 6.74 -3.92
C SER A 7 18.52 7.18 -2.47
N PRO A 8 17.54 7.78 -1.78
CA PRO A 8 17.75 8.09 -0.38
C PRO A 8 17.56 6.77 0.37
N ALA A 9 18.64 6.28 0.99
CA ALA A 9 18.69 5.19 1.95
C ALA A 9 18.09 3.85 1.49
N SER A 10 18.91 2.79 1.58
CA SER A 10 18.45 1.40 1.62
C SER A 10 17.62 1.17 2.90
N MET A 11 16.42 1.74 2.95
CA MET A 11 15.37 1.41 3.90
C MET A 11 14.48 0.44 3.14
N GLU A 12 14.51 -0.85 3.50
CA GLU A 12 13.82 -1.92 2.77
C GLU A 12 12.34 -1.58 2.57
N VAL A 13 12.02 -1.09 1.38
CA VAL A 13 10.65 -0.82 0.99
C VAL A 13 10.01 -2.16 0.67
N PHE A 14 9.05 -2.58 1.49
CA PHE A 14 8.35 -3.83 1.25
C PHE A 14 7.27 -3.60 0.20
N ASN A 15 7.42 -4.20 -0.98
CA ASN A 15 6.44 -4.11 -2.05
C ASN A 15 5.77 -5.47 -2.22
N LEU A 16 4.45 -5.50 -2.16
CA LEU A 16 3.67 -6.72 -2.28
C LEU A 16 2.50 -6.50 -3.23
N ILE A 17 2.39 -7.35 -4.25
CA ILE A 17 1.22 -7.36 -5.14
C ILE A 17 0.30 -8.48 -4.68
N VAL A 18 -0.89 -8.12 -4.23
CA VAL A 18 -1.93 -9.07 -3.86
C VAL A 18 -3.08 -9.00 -4.86
N PRO A 19 -3.51 -10.13 -5.45
CA PRO A 19 -4.79 -10.17 -6.13
C PRO A 19 -5.89 -10.02 -5.09
N LEU A 20 -6.78 -9.03 -5.27
CA LEU A 20 -7.94 -8.84 -4.40
C LEU A 20 -9.09 -9.71 -4.91
N GLU A 21 -9.72 -9.30 -6.01
CA GLU A 21 -10.86 -9.99 -6.61
C GLU A 21 -10.83 -9.94 -8.14
N ARG A 22 -11.13 -11.08 -8.78
CA ARG A 22 -11.24 -11.22 -10.25
C ARG A 22 -10.04 -10.62 -11.00
N LYS A 23 -10.19 -9.41 -11.56
CA LYS A 23 -9.17 -8.68 -12.32
C LYS A 23 -8.53 -7.52 -11.54
N LEU A 24 -8.95 -7.31 -10.29
CA LEU A 24 -8.44 -6.28 -9.40
C LEU A 24 -7.18 -6.78 -8.66
N LYS A 25 -6.11 -6.01 -8.77
CA LYS A 25 -4.85 -6.22 -8.06
C LYS A 25 -4.59 -5.03 -7.15
N ALA A 26 -4.22 -5.28 -5.91
CA ALA A 26 -3.66 -4.26 -5.04
C ALA A 26 -2.14 -4.37 -5.02
N TYR A 27 -1.48 -3.28 -5.36
CA TYR A 27 -0.07 -3.06 -5.17
C TYR A 27 0.13 -2.35 -3.84
N LEU A 28 0.67 -3.06 -2.88
CA LEU A 28 0.96 -2.59 -1.53
C LEU A 28 2.43 -2.21 -1.46
N ARG A 29 2.70 -1.07 -0.84
CA ARG A 29 4.04 -0.57 -0.66
C ARG A 29 4.19 0.00 0.74
N LEU A 30 5.01 -0.66 1.52
CA LEU A 30 5.34 -0.26 2.87
C LEU A 30 6.61 0.58 2.87
N LEU A 31 6.49 1.81 3.33
CA LEU A 31 7.57 2.77 3.43
C LEU A 31 7.84 3.05 4.91
N PRO A 32 9.06 2.78 5.41
CA PRO A 32 9.44 3.22 6.75
C PRO A 32 9.50 4.74 6.79
N GLU A 33 9.03 5.34 7.88
CA GLU A 33 9.14 6.78 8.06
C GLU A 33 10.52 7.14 8.61
N PRO A 34 11.33 7.95 7.89
CA PRO A 34 12.73 8.19 8.29
C PRO A 34 12.89 8.92 9.63
N HIS A 35 11.82 9.56 10.11
CA HIS A 35 11.80 10.28 11.38
C HIS A 35 11.22 9.47 12.55
N ARG A 36 10.60 8.32 12.29
CA ARG A 36 9.91 7.51 13.29
C ARG A 36 10.09 6.03 12.99
N ALA A 37 10.93 5.36 13.78
CA ALA A 37 11.22 3.94 13.63
C ALA A 37 9.96 3.06 13.76
N ASP A 38 8.99 3.50 14.56
CA ASP A 38 7.71 2.81 14.79
C ASP A 38 6.59 3.31 13.87
N THR A 39 6.90 4.01 12.78
CA THR A 39 5.88 4.50 11.85
C THR A 39 6.15 4.03 10.44
N TRP A 40 5.11 3.45 9.85
CA TRP A 40 5.16 2.92 8.49
C TRP A 40 4.01 3.49 7.67
N LEU A 41 4.29 3.87 6.44
CA LEU A 41 3.29 4.29 5.48
C LEU A 41 3.00 3.12 4.53
N LEU A 42 1.78 2.59 4.61
CA LEU A 42 1.28 1.56 3.71
C LEU A 42 0.53 2.24 2.56
N GLU A 43 1.21 2.46 1.44
CA GLU A 43 0.56 2.82 0.18
C GLU A 43 -0.15 1.58 -0.41
N VAL A 44 -1.40 1.75 -0.83
CA VAL A 44 -2.21 0.73 -1.50
C VAL A 44 -2.69 1.30 -2.82
N ARG A 45 -2.23 0.73 -3.93
CA ARG A 45 -2.65 1.13 -5.28
C ARG A 45 -3.47 0.02 -5.90
N LEU A 46 -4.66 0.36 -6.35
CA LEU A 46 -5.60 -0.56 -6.95
C LEU A 46 -5.45 -0.48 -8.46
N PHE A 47 -5.34 -1.65 -9.09
CA PHE A 47 -5.23 -1.80 -10.52
C PHE A 47 -6.35 -2.72 -11.00
N TYR A 48 -7.25 -2.20 -11.82
CA TYR A 48 -8.31 -2.97 -12.46
C TYR A 48 -7.99 -3.06 -13.95
N GLU A 49 -7.89 -4.28 -14.50
CA GLU A 49 -7.60 -4.49 -15.94
C GLU A 49 -6.33 -3.80 -16.47
N ALA A 50 -5.31 -3.67 -15.62
CA ALA A 50 -4.07 -2.93 -15.89
C ALA A 50 -4.21 -1.39 -15.95
N GLU A 51 -5.38 -0.86 -15.61
CA GLU A 51 -5.59 0.56 -15.36
C GLU A 51 -5.54 0.88 -13.87
N PRO A 52 -4.94 2.00 -13.45
CA PRO A 52 -4.97 2.43 -12.06
C PRO A 52 -6.41 2.81 -11.68
N ALA A 53 -7.04 1.96 -10.88
CA ALA A 53 -8.42 2.16 -10.43
C ALA A 53 -8.51 3.10 -9.22
N GLY A 54 -7.41 3.26 -8.48
CA GLY A 54 -7.38 4.14 -7.32
C GLY A 54 -6.09 3.99 -6.52
N ARG A 55 -5.86 4.92 -5.59
CA ARG A 55 -4.78 4.80 -4.61
C ARG A 55 -5.26 5.31 -3.26
N THR A 56 -4.89 4.59 -2.23
CA THR A 56 -5.04 5.01 -0.83
C THR A 56 -3.74 4.77 -0.08
N SER A 57 -3.57 5.41 1.06
CA SER A 57 -2.39 5.26 1.89
C SER A 57 -2.78 5.28 3.35
N PHE A 58 -2.31 4.31 4.12
CA PHE A 58 -2.58 4.16 5.54
C PHE A 58 -1.30 4.40 6.33
N THR A 59 -1.35 5.26 7.34
CA THR A 59 -0.21 5.48 8.24
C THR A 59 -0.33 4.59 9.47
N LEU A 60 0.53 3.58 9.53
CA LEU A 60 0.66 2.63 10.62
C LEU A 60 1.62 3.19 11.67
N ASN A 61 1.07 3.92 12.65
CA ASN A 61 1.84 4.45 13.79
C ASN A 61 1.87 3.44 14.94
N GLY A 62 3.05 3.16 15.48
CA GLY A 62 3.29 2.17 16.54
C GLY A 62 3.40 0.72 16.04
N TYR A 63 3.52 0.51 14.72
CA TYR A 63 3.64 -0.82 14.14
C TYR A 63 5.10 -1.17 13.90
N THR A 64 5.47 -2.41 14.21
CA THR A 64 6.74 -2.98 13.76
C THR A 64 6.67 -3.35 12.28
N GLN A 65 7.84 -3.56 11.66
CA GLN A 65 7.93 -4.00 10.27
C GLN A 65 7.11 -5.27 10.02
N GLU A 66 7.25 -6.28 10.88
CA GLU A 66 6.55 -7.56 10.75
C GLU A 66 5.03 -7.40 10.84
N GLU A 67 4.54 -6.56 11.76
CA GLU A 67 3.11 -6.27 11.89
C GLU A 67 2.58 -5.52 10.68
N ALA A 68 3.33 -4.54 10.18
CA ALA A 68 2.96 -3.76 9.00
C ALA A 68 2.95 -4.63 7.73
N GLU A 69 3.92 -5.53 7.58
CA GLU A 69 3.92 -6.57 6.55
C GLU A 69 2.76 -7.55 6.70
N ALA A 70 2.42 -7.94 7.93
CA ALA A 70 1.28 -8.81 8.21
C ALA A 70 -0.04 -8.13 7.84
N VAL A 71 -0.19 -6.84 8.12
CA VAL A 71 -1.34 -6.03 7.70
C VAL A 71 -1.43 -5.97 6.17
N ALA A 72 -0.32 -5.67 5.48
CA ALA A 72 -0.27 -5.65 4.03
C ALA A 72 -0.65 -7.03 3.43
N ARG A 73 -0.06 -8.12 3.92
CA ARG A 73 -0.38 -9.49 3.47
C ARG A 73 -1.85 -9.87 3.74
N ASN A 74 -2.41 -9.40 4.85
CA ASN A 74 -3.78 -9.72 5.27
C ASN A 74 -4.81 -8.66 4.83
N ILE A 75 -4.49 -7.73 3.93
CA ILE A 75 -5.44 -6.69 3.49
C ILE A 75 -6.72 -7.30 2.90
N ARG A 76 -6.61 -8.39 2.13
CA ARG A 76 -7.75 -9.17 1.60
C ARG A 76 -8.52 -9.95 2.67
N SER A 77 -7.85 -10.30 3.76
CA SER A 77 -8.45 -11.01 4.89
C SER A 77 -9.13 -10.04 5.86
N ASN A 78 -8.80 -8.74 5.77
CA ASN A 78 -9.38 -7.69 6.58
C ASN A 78 -10.62 -7.13 5.88
N ALA A 79 -11.80 -7.59 6.31
CA ALA A 79 -13.08 -7.17 5.76
C ALA A 79 -13.28 -5.65 5.83
N TYR A 80 -12.75 -4.97 6.84
CA TYR A 80 -12.83 -3.52 6.96
C TYR A 80 -12.03 -2.83 5.85
N MET A 81 -10.78 -3.23 5.62
CA MET A 81 -9.95 -2.67 4.56
C MET A 81 -10.51 -2.98 3.17
N MET A 82 -11.01 -4.20 2.95
CA MET A 82 -11.72 -4.56 1.72
C MET A 82 -12.95 -3.67 1.51
N GLN A 83 -13.72 -3.40 2.56
CA GLN A 83 -14.89 -2.53 2.48
C GLN A 83 -14.51 -1.07 2.19
N GLU A 84 -13.44 -0.55 2.80
CA GLU A 84 -12.95 0.80 2.48
C GLU A 84 -12.43 0.91 1.05
N ILE A 85 -11.74 -0.12 0.58
CA ILE A 85 -11.28 -0.22 -0.81
C ILE A 85 -12.47 -0.25 -1.77
N ASP A 86 -13.49 -1.06 -1.49
CA ASP A 86 -14.69 -1.17 -2.31
C ASP A 86 -15.49 0.14 -2.32
N GLN A 87 -15.67 0.78 -1.16
CA GLN A 87 -16.28 2.10 -1.05
C GLN A 87 -15.49 3.16 -1.80
N TYR A 88 -14.16 3.17 -1.71
CA TYR A 88 -13.31 4.10 -2.45
C TYR A 88 -13.51 3.94 -3.97
N LEU A 89 -13.48 2.68 -4.45
CA LEU A 89 -13.68 2.38 -5.88
C LEU A 89 -15.08 2.76 -6.36
N TRP A 90 -16.10 2.62 -5.52
CA TRP A 90 -17.46 3.05 -5.84
C TRP A 90 -17.63 4.56 -5.77
N SER A 91 -16.88 5.24 -4.90
CA SER A 91 -17.02 6.69 -4.68
C SER A 91 -16.35 7.56 -5.75
N GLU A 92 -15.34 7.05 -6.48
CA GLU A 92 -14.73 7.79 -7.61
C GLU A 92 -15.50 7.64 -8.94
N ASN A 93 -16.68 7.00 -8.95
CA ASN A 93 -17.44 6.70 -10.16
C ASN A 93 -18.74 7.54 -10.31
N ASP A 94 -18.81 8.74 -9.73
CA ASP A 94 -19.88 9.74 -10.00
C ASP A 94 -19.37 10.89 -10.89
#